data_AF-A0A174R762-F1
#
_entry.id   AF-A0A174R762-F1
#
_cell.length_a   1.000
_cell.length_b   1.000
_cell.length_c   1.000
_cell.angle_alpha   90.00
_cell.angle_beta   90.00
_cell.angle_gamma   90.00
#
_symmetry.space_group_name_H-M   'P 1'
#
loop_
_entity.id
_entity.type
_entity.pdbx_description
1 polymer ?
#
loop_
_entity_poly.entity_id
_entity_poly.type
_entity_poly.pdbx_seq_one_letter_code
_entity_poly.pdbx_strand_id
1 'polypeptide(L)'
;MVLKKEKIPLKILNGMEIFASEDIAQKIKNKQLSGINGTDYYLVEFPFDADPWWIRECLEDIFDTGKIPLIAHPERYFCIQDYPELIYEWVQNGCVTQMNKGSILGRFGRNVMETARILLKNDLISCIASDAHRSYIRTPHMGEAKKALVHIGGYGYAWHLTDENPERIIKNIQVPLHGRRPERRKKYFMPV
;
A
#
# COMPACT_ATOMS: atom_id res chain seq x y z
N MET A 1 4.87 30.39 0.68
CA MET A 1 5.06 28.94 0.39
C MET A 1 5.92 28.82 -0.86
N VAL A 2 7.09 28.16 -0.78
CA VAL A 2 8.12 28.13 -1.84
C VAL A 2 7.55 27.72 -3.21
N LEU A 3 6.66 26.72 -3.27
CA LEU A 3 6.06 26.25 -4.53
C LEU A 3 5.34 27.35 -5.33
N LYS A 4 4.58 28.23 -4.65
CA LYS A 4 3.89 29.35 -5.30
C LYS A 4 4.88 30.39 -5.84
N LYS A 5 5.98 30.64 -5.10
CA LYS A 5 7.04 31.55 -5.50
C LYS A 5 7.77 31.03 -6.75
N GLU A 6 8.09 29.74 -6.76
CA GLU A 6 8.80 29.06 -7.86
C GLU A 6 7.86 28.63 -9.01
N LYS A 7 6.56 28.97 -8.95
CA LYS A 7 5.53 28.61 -9.95
C LYS A 7 5.47 27.10 -10.27
N ILE A 8 5.71 26.26 -9.26
CA ILE A 8 5.64 24.82 -9.39
C ILE A 8 4.17 24.38 -9.20
N PRO A 9 3.52 23.76 -10.20
CA PRO A 9 2.12 23.36 -10.13
C PRO A 9 1.93 22.07 -9.32
N LEU A 10 2.35 22.10 -8.07
CA LEU A 10 2.27 20.98 -7.13
C LEU A 10 1.36 21.35 -5.96
N LYS A 11 0.32 20.55 -5.74
CA LYS A 11 -0.52 20.62 -4.54
C LYS A 11 0.03 19.64 -3.50
N ILE A 12 0.32 20.14 -2.30
CA ILE A 12 0.70 19.31 -1.15
C ILE A 12 -0.53 19.09 -0.29
N LEU A 13 -0.78 17.83 0.05
CA LEU A 13 -1.76 17.41 1.04
C LEU A 13 -1.01 16.83 2.24
N ASN A 14 -1.59 16.93 3.42
CA ASN A 14 -0.98 16.40 4.64
C ASN A 14 -1.30 14.91 4.81
N GLY A 15 -0.48 14.18 5.56
CA GLY A 15 -0.69 12.76 5.87
C GLY A 15 0.48 12.24 6.68
N MET A 16 0.37 10.99 7.14
CA MET A 16 1.42 10.29 7.88
C MET A 16 1.60 8.90 7.28
N GLU A 17 2.84 8.44 7.18
CA GLU A 17 3.16 7.01 7.19
C GLU A 17 3.34 6.64 8.66
N ILE A 18 2.44 5.80 9.17
CA ILE A 18 2.33 5.47 10.59
C ILE A 18 3.04 4.14 10.79
N PHE A 19 4.16 4.16 11.51
CA PHE A 19 4.76 2.90 11.95
C PHE A 19 3.89 2.28 13.05
N ALA A 20 3.43 1.05 12.83
CA ALA A 20 2.49 0.38 13.71
C ALA A 20 3.04 0.21 15.14
N SER A 21 2.15 0.30 16.11
CA SER A 21 2.45 0.13 17.54
C SER A 21 1.22 -0.35 18.30
N GLU A 22 1.42 -1.00 19.44
CA GLU A 22 0.32 -1.56 20.27
C GLU A 22 -0.70 -0.49 20.72
N ASP A 23 -0.28 0.77 20.84
CA ASP A 23 -1.12 1.89 21.24
C ASP A 23 -1.75 2.65 20.06
N ILE A 24 -1.72 2.09 18.84
CA ILE A 24 -2.18 2.78 17.62
C ILE A 24 -3.63 3.26 17.72
N ALA A 25 -4.54 2.42 18.22
CA ALA A 25 -5.94 2.79 18.41
C ALA A 25 -6.09 3.97 19.38
N GLN A 26 -5.31 3.99 20.47
CA GLN A 26 -5.33 5.08 21.44
C GLN A 26 -4.80 6.38 20.84
N LYS A 27 -3.71 6.31 20.07
CA LYS A 27 -3.14 7.46 19.36
C LYS A 27 -4.11 8.04 18.31
N ILE A 28 -4.88 7.19 17.62
CA ILE A 28 -5.94 7.62 16.71
C ILE A 28 -7.05 8.33 17.49
N LYS A 29 -7.59 7.72 18.56
CA LYS A 29 -8.65 8.30 19.40
C LYS A 29 -8.23 9.65 20.01
N ASN A 30 -6.96 9.79 20.37
CA ASN A 30 -6.37 11.03 20.90
C ASN A 30 -6.02 12.07 19.82
N LYS A 31 -6.33 11.80 18.53
CA LYS A 31 -6.02 12.68 17.38
C LYS A 31 -4.52 12.98 17.23
N GLN A 32 -3.66 12.05 17.68
CA GLN A 32 -2.21 12.15 17.52
C GLN A 32 -1.75 11.63 16.15
N LEU A 33 -2.58 10.81 15.49
CA LEU A 33 -2.34 10.26 14.16
C LEU A 33 -3.40 10.78 13.19
N SER A 34 -2.96 11.09 11.98
CA SER A 34 -3.83 11.57 10.89
C SER A 34 -3.78 10.62 9.71
N GLY A 35 -4.95 10.34 9.15
CA GLY A 35 -5.07 9.75 7.82
C GLY A 35 -4.59 10.69 6.71
N ILE A 36 -4.49 10.13 5.51
CA ILE A 36 -4.08 10.86 4.30
C ILE A 36 -5.10 11.96 4.01
N ASN A 37 -4.64 13.20 3.86
CA ASN A 37 -5.45 14.40 3.68
C ASN A 37 -6.57 14.58 4.74
N GLY A 38 -6.35 14.09 5.97
CA GLY A 38 -7.34 14.12 7.04
C GLY A 38 -8.56 13.22 6.81
N THR A 39 -8.45 12.27 5.88
CA THR A 39 -9.49 11.27 5.59
C THR A 39 -9.43 10.09 6.56
N ASP A 40 -10.35 9.15 6.39
CA ASP A 40 -10.39 7.93 7.21
C ASP A 40 -9.37 6.87 6.78
N TYR A 41 -8.56 7.14 5.74
CA TYR A 41 -7.50 6.25 5.26
C TYR A 41 -6.17 6.47 6.00
N TYR A 42 -5.76 5.51 6.81
CA TYR A 42 -4.54 5.58 7.63
C TYR A 42 -3.44 4.71 7.02
N LEU A 43 -2.43 5.36 6.43
CA LEU A 43 -1.28 4.66 5.84
C LEU A 43 -0.41 4.09 6.95
N VAL A 44 -0.35 2.77 7.05
CA VAL A 44 0.35 2.05 8.13
C VAL A 44 1.46 1.16 7.57
N GLU A 45 2.65 1.26 8.17
CA GLU A 45 3.83 0.45 7.90
C GLU A 45 4.14 -0.45 9.11
N PHE A 46 4.64 -1.65 8.83
CA PHE A 46 5.07 -2.63 9.83
C PHE A 46 6.57 -2.96 9.67
N PRO A 47 7.24 -3.47 10.72
CA PRO A 47 8.49 -4.21 10.57
C PRO A 47 8.37 -5.26 9.45
N PHE A 48 9.41 -5.42 8.63
CA PHE A 48 9.32 -6.34 7.48
C PHE A 48 9.19 -7.82 7.86
N ASP A 49 9.65 -8.17 9.05
CA ASP A 49 9.59 -9.49 9.68
C ASP A 49 8.45 -9.61 10.71
N ALA A 50 7.51 -8.64 10.73
CA ALA A 50 6.36 -8.67 11.63
C ALA A 50 5.52 -9.94 11.47
N ASP A 51 5.06 -10.48 12.60
CA ASP A 51 4.21 -11.65 12.63
C ASP A 51 2.82 -11.34 12.02
N PRO A 52 2.26 -12.23 11.16
CA PRO A 52 0.95 -12.04 10.56
C PRO A 52 -0.18 -11.76 11.56
N TRP A 53 -0.14 -12.38 12.74
CA TRP A 53 -1.15 -12.19 13.78
C TRP A 53 -1.09 -10.78 14.34
N TRP A 54 0.10 -10.28 14.65
CA TRP A 54 0.26 -8.94 15.18
C TRP A 54 -0.11 -7.86 14.14
N ILE A 55 0.23 -8.07 12.86
CA ILE A 55 -0.25 -7.20 11.79
C ILE A 55 -1.78 -7.16 11.79
N ARG A 56 -2.42 -8.33 11.83
CA ARG A 56 -3.89 -8.44 11.86
C ARG A 56 -4.50 -7.71 13.05
N GLU A 57 -3.97 -7.90 14.26
CA GLU A 57 -4.45 -7.20 15.47
C GLU A 57 -4.38 -5.67 15.30
N CYS A 58 -3.26 -5.15 14.80
CA CYS A 58 -3.11 -3.72 14.52
C CYS A 58 -4.11 -3.21 13.45
N LEU A 59 -4.43 -4.02 12.43
CA LEU A 59 -5.42 -3.65 11.43
C LEU A 59 -6.83 -3.60 12.05
N GLU A 60 -7.18 -4.58 12.87
CA GLU A 60 -8.45 -4.64 13.62
C GLU A 60 -8.58 -3.45 14.59
N ASP A 61 -7.50 -3.12 15.31
CA ASP A 61 -7.43 -1.94 16.20
C ASP A 61 -7.71 -0.62 15.47
N ILE A 62 -7.21 -0.46 14.24
CA ILE A 62 -7.51 0.72 13.41
C ILE A 62 -8.99 0.72 13.02
N PHE A 63 -9.54 -0.42 12.59
CA PHE A 63 -10.95 -0.54 12.22
C PHE A 63 -11.90 -0.19 13.37
N ASP A 64 -11.58 -0.62 14.58
CA ASP A 64 -12.38 -0.35 15.78
C ASP A 64 -12.46 1.14 16.15
N THR A 65 -11.57 1.97 15.57
CA THR A 65 -11.65 3.43 15.66
C THR A 65 -12.52 4.08 14.58
N GLY A 66 -13.14 3.28 13.71
CA GLY A 66 -13.90 3.72 12.54
C GLY A 66 -13.01 4.19 11.39
N LYS A 67 -11.73 3.82 11.38
CA LYS A 67 -10.74 4.18 10.35
C LYS A 67 -10.46 3.02 9.43
N ILE A 68 -9.93 3.31 8.25
CA ILE A 68 -9.62 2.35 7.20
C ILE A 68 -8.09 2.19 7.13
N PRO A 69 -7.55 0.99 7.41
CA PRO A 69 -6.14 0.71 7.21
C PRO A 69 -5.78 0.78 5.72
N LEU A 70 -4.77 1.59 5.40
CA LEU A 70 -4.09 1.60 4.11
C LEU A 70 -2.70 0.98 4.33
N ILE A 71 -2.53 -0.28 3.96
CA ILE A 71 -1.30 -1.04 4.20
C ILE A 71 -0.21 -0.55 3.24
N ALA A 72 0.86 0.00 3.79
CA ALA A 72 2.02 0.47 3.03
C ALA A 72 2.82 -0.74 2.51
N HIS A 73 3.17 -0.69 1.22
CA HIS A 73 4.07 -1.60 0.48
C HIS A 73 4.04 -3.08 0.93
N PRO A 74 2.85 -3.73 0.94
CA PRO A 74 2.67 -5.07 1.49
C PRO A 74 3.57 -6.13 0.84
N GLU A 75 4.00 -5.90 -0.39
CA GLU A 75 4.92 -6.77 -1.11
C GLU A 75 6.31 -6.93 -0.45
N ARG A 76 6.64 -6.06 0.52
CA ARG A 76 7.93 -6.05 1.22
C ARG A 76 7.93 -6.91 2.49
N TYR A 77 6.77 -7.21 3.06
CA TYR A 77 6.65 -8.01 4.28
C TYR A 77 6.94 -9.48 4.00
N PHE A 78 7.81 -10.11 4.81
CA PHE A 78 8.24 -11.49 4.59
C PHE A 78 7.08 -12.48 4.70
N CYS A 79 6.17 -12.25 5.64
CA CYS A 79 4.94 -13.02 5.75
C CYS A 79 4.08 -12.98 4.48
N ILE A 80 4.03 -11.84 3.78
CA ILE A 80 3.29 -11.69 2.52
C ILE A 80 4.03 -12.31 1.34
N GLN A 81 5.36 -12.25 1.34
CA GLN A 81 6.16 -12.96 0.34
C GLN A 81 5.95 -14.48 0.43
N ASP A 82 5.82 -15.00 1.65
CA ASP A 82 5.54 -16.40 1.93
C ASP A 82 4.07 -16.79 1.70
N TYR A 83 3.13 -15.96 2.15
CA TYR A 83 1.68 -16.20 2.14
C TYR A 83 0.91 -15.00 1.57
N PRO A 84 0.93 -14.79 0.23
CA PRO A 84 0.22 -13.68 -0.41
C PRO A 84 -1.29 -13.68 -0.18
N GLU A 85 -1.89 -14.83 0.19
CA GLU A 85 -3.31 -14.94 0.52
C GLU A 85 -3.73 -14.10 1.73
N LEU A 86 -2.80 -13.71 2.60
CA LEU A 86 -3.09 -12.83 3.74
C LEU A 86 -3.61 -11.47 3.28
N ILE A 87 -3.06 -10.90 2.19
CA ILE A 87 -3.56 -9.64 1.62
C ILE A 87 -4.98 -9.80 1.12
N TYR A 88 -5.32 -10.94 0.50
CA TYR A 88 -6.69 -11.20 0.09
C TYR A 88 -7.64 -11.14 1.30
N GLU A 89 -7.30 -11.81 2.39
CA GLU A 89 -8.12 -11.81 3.61
C GLU A 89 -8.30 -10.39 4.17
N TRP A 90 -7.22 -9.60 4.26
CA TRP A 90 -7.28 -8.24 4.77
C TRP A 90 -8.05 -7.28 3.86
N VAL A 91 -7.90 -7.39 2.54
CA VAL A 91 -8.66 -6.59 1.57
C VAL A 91 -10.15 -6.95 1.62
N GLN A 92 -10.51 -8.23 1.75
CA GLN A 92 -11.92 -8.63 1.91
C GLN A 92 -12.52 -8.11 3.23
N ASN A 93 -11.70 -7.87 4.25
CA ASN A 93 -12.10 -7.23 5.50
C ASN A 93 -12.12 -5.69 5.42
N GLY A 94 -11.92 -5.11 4.23
CA GLY A 94 -12.02 -3.67 3.98
C GLY A 94 -10.70 -2.91 4.03
N CYS A 95 -9.56 -3.59 4.16
CA CYS A 95 -8.26 -2.92 4.07
C CYS A 95 -8.00 -2.45 2.64
N VAL A 96 -7.22 -1.39 2.53
CA VAL A 96 -6.71 -0.88 1.25
C VAL A 96 -5.20 -1.09 1.22
N THR A 97 -4.62 -1.27 0.04
CA THR A 97 -3.19 -1.54 -0.10
C THR A 97 -2.52 -0.55 -1.03
N GLN A 98 -1.33 -0.09 -0.65
CA GLN A 98 -0.49 0.77 -1.48
C GLN A 98 0.81 0.05 -1.81
N MET A 99 1.08 -0.24 -3.08
CA MET A 99 2.36 -0.83 -3.49
C MET A 99 3.34 0.21 -3.98
N ASN A 100 4.63 -0.02 -3.74
CA ASN A 100 5.67 0.88 -4.21
C ASN A 100 5.96 0.68 -5.69
N LYS A 101 6.09 1.79 -6.43
CA LYS A 101 6.45 1.76 -7.85
C LYS A 101 7.74 0.97 -8.13
N GLY A 102 8.69 1.03 -7.19
CA GLY A 102 10.00 0.38 -7.33
C GLY A 102 9.91 -1.14 -7.28
N SER A 103 8.87 -1.69 -6.65
CA SER A 103 8.67 -3.12 -6.47
C SER A 103 8.41 -3.83 -7.79
N ILE A 104 7.54 -3.24 -8.64
CA ILE A 104 7.23 -3.76 -9.99
C ILE A 104 8.48 -3.74 -10.88
N LEU A 105 9.37 -2.78 -10.65
CA LEU A 105 10.60 -2.55 -11.43
C LEU A 105 11.81 -3.32 -10.86
N GLY A 106 11.62 -4.16 -9.83
CA GLY A 106 12.69 -4.97 -9.24
C GLY A 106 13.71 -4.20 -8.40
N ARG A 107 13.42 -2.94 -8.03
CA ARG A 107 14.36 -2.06 -7.31
C ARG A 107 14.60 -2.48 -5.85
N PHE A 108 13.75 -3.34 -5.31
CA PHE A 108 13.85 -3.85 -3.93
C PHE A 108 14.19 -5.36 -3.89
N GLY A 109 14.71 -5.91 -4.99
CA GLY A 109 15.10 -7.31 -5.10
C GLY A 109 14.02 -8.21 -5.67
N ARG A 110 14.42 -9.46 -5.95
CA ARG A 110 13.62 -10.42 -6.71
C ARG A 110 12.35 -10.87 -5.98
N ASN A 111 12.45 -11.18 -4.69
CA ASN A 111 11.29 -11.68 -3.93
C ASN A 111 10.18 -10.63 -3.84
N VAL A 112 10.55 -9.37 -3.63
CA VAL A 112 9.61 -8.23 -3.63
C VAL A 112 8.96 -8.07 -5.00
N MET A 113 9.73 -8.18 -6.09
CA MET A 113 9.18 -8.09 -7.45
C MET A 113 8.21 -9.25 -7.78
N GLU A 114 8.55 -10.48 -7.40
CA GLU A 114 7.68 -11.64 -7.61
C GLU A 114 6.39 -11.50 -6.81
N THR A 115 6.48 -11.08 -5.55
CA THR A 115 5.32 -10.83 -4.70
C THR A 115 4.45 -9.72 -5.27
N ALA A 116 5.06 -8.62 -5.72
CA ALA A 116 4.34 -7.53 -6.37
C ALA A 116 3.54 -8.02 -7.60
N ARG A 117 4.13 -8.89 -8.43
CA ARG A 117 3.43 -9.49 -9.58
C ARG A 117 2.28 -10.38 -9.16
N ILE A 118 2.42 -11.17 -8.10
CA ILE A 118 1.33 -12.00 -7.56
C ILE A 118 0.18 -11.10 -7.11
N LEU A 119 0.46 -10.06 -6.32
CA LEU A 119 -0.57 -9.17 -5.81
C LEU A 119 -1.29 -8.42 -6.94
N LEU A 120 -0.56 -7.90 -7.93
CA LEU A 120 -1.16 -7.24 -9.10
C LEU A 120 -2.00 -8.19 -9.96
N LYS A 121 -1.47 -9.40 -10.26
CA LYS A 121 -2.19 -10.41 -11.06
C LYS A 121 -3.52 -10.81 -10.42
N ASN A 122 -3.58 -10.80 -9.09
CA ASN A 122 -4.76 -11.15 -8.33
C ASN A 122 -5.60 -9.93 -7.92
N ASP A 123 -5.30 -8.74 -8.45
CA ASP A 123 -6.04 -7.50 -8.19
C ASP A 123 -6.13 -7.18 -6.68
N LEU A 124 -5.03 -7.37 -5.95
CA LEU A 124 -4.93 -7.17 -4.50
C LEU A 124 -4.29 -5.83 -4.11
N ILE A 125 -4.02 -4.98 -5.10
CA ILE A 125 -3.38 -3.68 -4.93
C ILE A 125 -4.39 -2.59 -5.23
N SER A 126 -4.61 -1.69 -4.28
CA SER A 126 -5.57 -0.61 -4.45
C SER A 126 -4.96 0.62 -5.11
N CYS A 127 -3.70 0.93 -4.81
CA CYS A 127 -2.99 2.02 -5.47
C CYS A 127 -1.47 1.81 -5.55
N ILE A 128 -0.82 2.57 -6.44
CA ILE A 128 0.64 2.62 -6.58
C ILE A 128 1.15 4.00 -6.21
N ALA A 129 2.15 4.06 -5.32
CA ALA A 129 2.81 5.31 -4.93
C ALA A 129 4.32 5.23 -5.14
N SER A 130 4.97 6.39 -5.14
CA SER A 130 6.41 6.47 -5.42
C SER A 130 7.28 6.05 -4.24
N ASP A 131 6.79 6.30 -3.02
CA ASP A 131 7.55 6.18 -1.77
C ASP A 131 8.94 6.85 -1.91
N ALA A 132 8.86 8.13 -2.27
CA ALA A 132 10.00 8.91 -2.72
C ALA A 132 10.74 9.53 -1.54
N HIS A 133 12.07 9.42 -1.55
CA HIS A 133 12.92 9.88 -0.45
C HIS A 133 14.00 10.87 -0.91
N ARG A 134 14.37 10.89 -2.21
CA ARG A 134 15.36 11.82 -2.77
C ARG A 134 15.01 12.19 -4.22
N SER A 135 15.59 13.28 -4.72
CA SER A 135 15.35 13.76 -6.09
C SER A 135 16.02 12.91 -7.18
N TYR A 136 17.04 12.12 -6.83
CA TYR A 136 17.85 11.33 -7.78
C TYR A 136 17.75 9.81 -7.55
N ILE A 137 17.38 9.36 -6.34
CA ILE A 137 17.17 7.95 -5.97
C ILE A 137 15.85 7.86 -5.23
N ARG A 138 15.02 6.85 -5.54
CA ARG A 138 13.61 6.79 -5.06
C ARG A 138 12.92 8.13 -5.33
N THR A 139 12.86 8.50 -6.61
CA THR A 139 12.28 9.77 -7.09
C THR A 139 10.75 9.70 -7.13
N PRO A 140 10.03 10.83 -7.14
CA PRO A 140 8.56 10.84 -7.28
C PRO A 140 8.08 10.46 -8.69
N HIS A 141 8.98 10.22 -9.65
CA HIS A 141 8.59 9.94 -11.03
C HIS A 141 7.88 8.58 -11.19
N MET A 142 6.64 8.59 -11.68
CA MET A 142 5.79 7.39 -11.82
C MET A 142 5.76 6.80 -13.24
N GLY A 143 6.42 7.41 -14.23
CA GLY A 143 6.24 7.08 -15.64
C GLY A 143 6.57 5.64 -16.00
N GLU A 144 7.69 5.09 -15.49
CA GLU A 144 8.06 3.69 -15.72
C GLU A 144 7.04 2.71 -15.13
N ALA A 145 6.52 3.00 -13.93
CA ALA A 145 5.51 2.16 -13.29
C ALA A 145 4.18 2.23 -14.03
N LYS A 146 3.73 3.42 -14.47
CA LYS A 146 2.53 3.55 -15.32
C LYS A 146 2.66 2.71 -16.59
N LYS A 147 3.82 2.76 -17.28
CA LYS A 147 4.08 1.92 -18.47
C LYS A 147 4.01 0.42 -18.15
N ALA A 148 4.61 -0.01 -17.04
CA ALA A 148 4.55 -1.40 -16.60
C ALA A 148 3.11 -1.86 -16.31
N LEU A 149 2.31 -1.04 -15.62
CA LEU A 149 0.90 -1.33 -15.34
C LEU A 149 0.04 -1.42 -16.60
N VAL A 150 0.30 -0.55 -17.58
CA VAL A 150 -0.37 -0.62 -18.90
C VAL A 150 -0.06 -1.94 -19.60
N HIS A 151 1.17 -2.43 -19.51
CA HIS A 151 1.52 -3.74 -20.06
C HIS A 151 0.85 -4.91 -19.30
N ILE A 152 0.63 -4.76 -17.99
CA ILE A 152 0.02 -5.80 -17.14
C ILE A 152 -1.49 -5.90 -17.36
N GLY A 153 -2.21 -4.76 -17.38
CA GLY A 153 -3.68 -4.75 -17.36
C GLY A 153 -4.34 -3.70 -18.26
N GLY A 154 -3.58 -3.01 -19.10
CA GLY A 154 -4.08 -1.96 -19.98
C GLY A 154 -4.22 -0.59 -19.30
N TYR A 155 -4.70 0.39 -20.07
CA TYR A 155 -4.80 1.79 -19.62
C TYR A 155 -5.78 1.99 -18.47
N GLY A 156 -6.94 1.34 -18.51
CA GLY A 156 -7.94 1.44 -17.43
C GLY A 156 -7.37 0.96 -16.10
N TYR A 157 -6.75 -0.23 -16.09
CA TYR A 157 -6.09 -0.77 -14.90
C TYR A 157 -5.00 0.15 -14.35
N ALA A 158 -4.12 0.66 -15.22
CA ALA A 158 -3.10 1.62 -14.80
C ALA A 158 -3.72 2.89 -14.18
N TRP A 159 -4.75 3.44 -14.81
CA TRP A 159 -5.46 4.63 -14.33
C TRP A 159 -6.16 4.41 -12.99
N HIS A 160 -6.81 3.26 -12.79
CA HIS A 160 -7.44 2.90 -11.52
C HIS A 160 -6.43 2.95 -10.37
N LEU A 161 -5.24 2.39 -10.57
CA LEU A 161 -4.21 2.29 -9.53
C LEU A 161 -3.40 3.57 -9.32
N THR A 162 -3.29 4.44 -10.32
CA THR A 162 -2.43 5.64 -10.24
C THR A 162 -3.17 6.95 -10.15
N ASP A 163 -4.47 6.98 -10.41
CA ASP A 163 -5.26 8.20 -10.47
C ASP A 163 -6.60 8.03 -9.73
N GLU A 164 -7.45 7.06 -10.10
CA GLU A 164 -8.81 6.95 -9.51
C GLU A 164 -8.80 6.59 -8.02
N ASN A 165 -8.20 5.46 -7.64
CA ASN A 165 -8.19 5.04 -6.23
C ASN A 165 -7.40 6.02 -5.34
N PRO A 166 -6.25 6.58 -5.75
CA PRO A 166 -5.63 7.70 -5.05
C PRO A 166 -6.58 8.89 -4.86
N GLU A 167 -7.36 9.26 -5.88
CA GLU A 167 -8.33 10.35 -5.78
C GLU A 167 -9.46 10.04 -4.79
N ARG A 168 -9.94 8.79 -4.76
CA ARG A 168 -10.91 8.32 -3.77
C ARG A 168 -10.36 8.44 -2.36
N ILE A 169 -9.13 7.98 -2.13
CA ILE A 169 -8.44 8.05 -0.84
C ILE A 169 -8.37 9.50 -0.35
N ILE A 170 -7.87 10.44 -1.16
CA ILE A 170 -7.71 11.84 -0.72
C ILE A 170 -9.05 12.60 -0.57
N LYS A 171 -10.14 12.07 -1.13
CA LYS A 171 -11.50 12.64 -1.03
C LYS A 171 -12.38 11.94 0.01
N ASN A 172 -11.86 10.96 0.73
CA ASN A 172 -12.62 10.11 1.65
C ASN A 172 -13.80 9.38 0.99
N ILE A 173 -13.60 8.94 -0.26
CA ILE A 173 -14.58 8.13 -1.00
C ILE A 173 -14.16 6.68 -0.90
N GLN A 174 -15.12 5.78 -0.68
CA GLN A 174 -14.84 4.35 -0.57
C GLN A 174 -14.12 3.82 -1.83
N VAL A 175 -12.98 3.17 -1.60
CA VAL A 175 -12.32 2.31 -2.58
C VAL A 175 -13.11 0.99 -2.66
N PRO A 176 -13.56 0.58 -3.86
CA PRO A 176 -14.33 -0.67 -4.01
C PRO A 176 -13.55 -1.90 -3.54
N LEU A 177 -14.26 -2.89 -3.00
CA LEU A 177 -13.68 -4.22 -2.80
C LEU A 177 -13.26 -4.81 -4.14
N HIS A 178 -12.09 -5.44 -4.14
CA HIS A 178 -11.42 -5.96 -5.32
C HIS A 178 -10.61 -7.19 -4.93
N GLY A 179 -10.06 -7.87 -5.94
CA GLY A 179 -9.12 -8.95 -5.72
C GLY A 179 -9.70 -10.36 -5.73
N ARG A 180 -8.79 -11.30 -5.95
CA ARG A 180 -9.05 -12.75 -5.99
C ARG A 180 -8.02 -13.43 -5.11
N ARG A 181 -8.40 -14.57 -4.52
CA ARG A 181 -7.48 -15.34 -3.68
C ARG A 181 -6.33 -15.88 -4.55
N PRO A 182 -5.06 -15.59 -4.25
CA PRO A 182 -3.92 -16.17 -4.96
C PRO A 182 -3.83 -17.68 -4.74
N GLU A 183 -3.26 -18.39 -5.72
CA GLU A 183 -2.84 -19.77 -5.50
C GLU A 183 -1.73 -19.81 -4.44
N ARG A 184 -1.84 -20.75 -3.48
CA ARG A 184 -0.77 -20.98 -2.50
C ARG A 184 0.53 -21.31 -3.22
N ARG A 185 1.62 -20.63 -2.85
CA ARG A 185 2.96 -21.06 -3.26
C ARG A 185 3.16 -22.48 -2.70
N LYS A 186 3.36 -23.48 -3.57
CA LYS A 186 3.85 -24.79 -3.14
C LYS A 186 5.29 -24.58 -2.61
N LYS A 187 5.46 -24.38 -1.30
CA LYS A 187 6.77 -24.56 -0.69
C LYS A 187 7.06 -26.06 -0.76
N TYR A 188 8.08 -26.45 -1.53
CA TYR A 188 8.73 -27.73 -1.33
C TYR A 188 9.32 -27.69 0.08
N PHE A 189 8.62 -28.26 1.05
CA PHE A 189 9.21 -28.59 2.34
C PHE A 189 10.28 -29.64 2.04
N MET A 190 11.55 -29.26 2.08
CA MET A 190 12.62 -30.20 2.35
C MET A 190 12.77 -30.22 3.87
N PRO A 191 12.28 -31.26 4.57
CA PRO A 191 12.61 -31.43 5.98
C PRO A 191 14.14 -31.61 6.06
N VAL A 192 14.78 -30.73 6.83
CA VAL A 192 16.11 -30.99 7.40
C VAL A 192 15.97 -31.87 8.63
#